data_AF-A0A2G9TQM3-F1
#
_entry.id   AF-A0A2G9TQM3-F1
#
_cell.length_a   1.000
_cell.length_b   1.000
_cell.length_c   1.000
_cell.angle_alpha   90.00
_cell.angle_beta   90.00
_cell.angle_gamma   90.00
#
_symmetry.space_group_name_H-M   'P 1'
#
loop_
_entity.id
_entity.type
_entity.pdbx_description
1 polymer ?
#
loop_
_entity_poly.entity_id
_entity_poly.type
_entity_poly.pdbx_seq_one_letter_code
_entity_poly.pdbx_strand_id
1 'polypeptide(L)'
;MESAVESASNAYSAWKKISPLARQQTMFRLRDLIIRDTQKLVEKIVQEQGITKSEAESDVGRGVKVVEHACSVPDLILGETLPR
;
A
#
# COMPACT_ATOMS: atom_id res chain seq x y z
N MET A 1 -2.35 -1.61 22.21
CA MET A 1 -2.32 -2.71 21.21
C MET A 1 -3.68 -3.34 21.04
N GLU A 2 -4.40 -3.69 22.12
CA GLU A 2 -5.75 -4.27 22.04
C GLU A 2 -6.74 -3.45 21.20
N SER A 3 -6.76 -2.12 21.39
CA SER A 3 -7.61 -1.22 20.59
C SER A 3 -7.37 -1.30 19.08
N ALA A 4 -6.12 -1.45 18.64
CA ALA A 4 -5.79 -1.60 17.22
C ALA A 4 -6.25 -2.96 16.68
N VAL A 5 -6.12 -4.02 17.48
CA VAL A 5 -6.58 -5.37 17.12
C VAL A 5 -8.10 -5.40 16.98
N GLU A 6 -8.82 -4.82 17.95
CA GLU A 6 -10.28 -4.74 17.92
C GLU A 6 -10.78 -3.94 16.70
N SER A 7 -10.18 -2.79 16.44
CA SER A 7 -10.51 -1.96 15.27
C SER A 7 -10.31 -2.72 13.95
N ALA A 8 -9.18 -3.40 13.77
CA ALA A 8 -8.89 -4.17 12.57
C ALA A 8 -9.85 -5.36 12.39
N SER A 9 -10.16 -6.08 13.49
CA SER A 9 -11.11 -7.19 13.49
C SER A 9 -12.50 -6.75 13.04
N ASN A 10 -12.98 -5.63 13.58
CA ASN A 10 -14.29 -5.07 13.25
C ASN A 10 -14.36 -4.67 11.76
N ALA A 11 -13.32 -4.01 11.23
CA ALA A 11 -13.26 -3.57 9.85
C ALA A 11 -13.16 -4.72 8.82
N TYR A 12 -12.53 -5.84 9.20
CA TYR A 12 -12.29 -6.98 8.30
C TYR A 12 -13.56 -7.54 7.68
N SER A 13 -14.65 -7.60 8.45
CA SER A 13 -15.94 -8.14 8.02
C SER A 13 -16.53 -7.43 6.79
N ALA A 14 -16.33 -6.10 6.71
CA ALA A 14 -16.70 -5.27 5.58
C ALA A 14 -15.63 -5.28 4.49
N TRP A 15 -14.35 -5.12 4.87
CA TRP A 15 -13.23 -5.05 3.93
C TRP A 15 -13.11 -6.29 3.03
N LYS A 16 -13.31 -7.50 3.58
CA LYS A 16 -13.22 -8.75 2.80
C LYS A 16 -14.30 -8.89 1.71
N LYS A 17 -15.40 -8.15 1.83
CA LYS A 17 -16.51 -8.16 0.86
C LYS A 17 -16.33 -7.15 -0.27
N ILE A 18 -15.35 -6.24 -0.13
CA ILE A 18 -15.03 -5.25 -1.16
C ILE A 18 -14.38 -5.98 -2.34
N SER A 19 -14.86 -5.69 -3.55
CA SER A 19 -14.35 -6.33 -4.76
C SER A 19 -12.83 -6.09 -4.94
N PRO A 20 -12.10 -7.04 -5.56
CA PRO A 20 -10.67 -6.84 -5.85
C PRO A 20 -10.39 -5.55 -6.63
N LEU A 21 -11.23 -5.19 -7.60
CA LEU A 21 -11.14 -3.95 -8.38
C LEU A 21 -11.28 -2.70 -7.50
N ALA A 22 -12.22 -2.67 -6.56
CA ALA A 22 -12.36 -1.54 -5.65
C ALA A 22 -11.17 -1.42 -4.69
N ARG A 23 -10.61 -2.55 -4.23
CA ARG A 23 -9.36 -2.54 -3.42
C ARG A 23 -8.16 -2.05 -4.24
N GLN A 24 -8.07 -2.39 -5.53
CA GLN A 24 -7.05 -1.87 -6.44
C GLN A 24 -7.14 -0.34 -6.57
N GLN A 25 -8.34 0.23 -6.71
CA GLN A 25 -8.50 1.69 -6.77
C GLN A 25 -7.99 2.40 -5.51
N THR A 26 -8.20 1.82 -4.33
CA THR A 26 -7.62 2.32 -3.08
C THR A 26 -6.09 2.34 -3.12
N MET A 27 -5.45 1.29 -3.67
CA MET A 27 -4.00 1.23 -3.80
C MET A 27 -3.46 2.23 -4.84
N PHE A 28 -4.16 2.45 -5.95
CA PHE A 28 -3.83 3.51 -6.90
C PHE A 28 -3.86 4.90 -6.25
N ARG A 29 -4.91 5.19 -5.48
CA ARG A 29 -4.99 6.45 -4.72
C ARG A 29 -3.83 6.60 -3.74
N LEU A 30 -3.45 5.53 -3.05
CA LEU A 30 -2.32 5.53 -2.12
C LEU A 30 -1.00 5.84 -2.83
N ARG A 31 -0.72 5.16 -3.94
CA ARG A 31 0.48 5.43 -4.76
C ARG A 31 0.54 6.89 -5.18
N ASP A 32 -0.56 7.43 -5.71
CA ASP A 32 -0.59 8.80 -6.21
C ASP A 32 -0.34 9.82 -5.07
N LEU A 33 -0.85 9.54 -3.87
CA LEU A 33 -0.56 10.36 -2.68
C LEU A 33 0.90 10.29 -2.25
N ILE A 34 1.52 9.10 -2.28
CA ILE A 34 2.95 8.94 -1.97
C ILE A 34 3.80 9.72 -2.97
N ILE A 35 3.50 9.61 -4.27
CA ILE A 35 4.21 10.33 -5.33
C ILE A 35 4.07 11.84 -5.13
N ARG A 36 2.84 12.33 -4.90
CA ARG A 36 2.57 13.76 -4.65
C ARG A 36 3.38 14.29 -3.46
N ASP A 37 3.44 13.53 -2.38
CA ASP A 37 4.06 13.95 -1.12
C ASP A 37 5.51 13.44 -0.96
N THR A 38 6.15 12.97 -2.03
CA THR A 38 7.50 12.37 -2.02
C THR A 38 8.51 13.22 -1.25
N GLN A 39 8.57 14.53 -1.56
CA GLN A 39 9.53 15.44 -0.93
C GLN A 39 9.32 15.55 0.58
N LYS A 40 8.06 15.56 1.04
CA LYS A 40 7.73 15.59 2.47
C LYS A 40 8.13 14.28 3.18
N LEU A 41 7.95 13.14 2.51
CA LEU A 41 8.36 11.83 3.03
C LEU A 41 9.89 11.73 3.14
N VAL A 42 10.61 12.17 2.12
CA VAL A 42 12.07 12.23 2.10
C VAL A 42 12.61 13.07 3.26
N GLU A 43 12.08 14.28 3.46
CA GLU A 43 12.47 15.16 4.57
C GLU A 43 12.25 14.51 5.94
N LYS A 44 11.12 13.80 6.11
CA LYS A 44 10.82 13.10 7.36
C LYS A 44 11.76 11.93 7.61
N ILE A 45 12.06 11.14 6.59
CA ILE A 45 13.00 10.01 6.70
C ILE A 45 14.40 10.51 7.07
N VAL A 46 14.89 11.56 6.41
CA VAL A 46 16.19 12.18 6.74
C VAL A 46 16.19 12.68 8.18
N GLN A 47 15.10 13.32 8.63
CA GLN A 47 14.97 13.83 9.99
C GLN A 47 14.97 12.72 11.04
N GLU A 48 14.30 11.61 10.79
CA GLU A 48 14.12 10.51 11.75
C GLU A 48 15.29 9.53 11.77
N GLN A 49 15.93 9.28 10.62
CA GLN A 49 16.95 8.24 10.46
C GLN A 49 18.38 8.80 10.31
N GLY A 50 18.54 10.09 9.97
CA GLY A 50 19.85 10.72 9.78
C GLY A 50 20.58 10.28 8.51
N ILE A 51 19.89 9.64 7.56
CA ILE A 51 20.45 9.23 6.26
C ILE A 51 20.49 10.39 5.27
N THR A 52 21.22 10.22 4.16
CA THR A 52 21.27 11.23 3.10
C THR A 52 19.94 11.35 2.36
N LYS A 53 19.69 12.52 1.74
CA LYS A 53 18.48 12.76 0.93
C LYS A 53 18.33 11.73 -0.20
N SER A 54 19.43 11.37 -0.87
CA SER A 54 19.41 10.39 -1.97
C SER A 54 19.07 8.98 -1.51
N GLU A 55 19.50 8.58 -0.31
CA GLU A 55 19.12 7.29 0.28
C GLU A 55 17.61 7.28 0.62
N ALA A 56 17.12 8.36 1.24
CA ALA A 56 15.70 8.52 1.54
C ALA A 56 14.82 8.56 0.27
N GLU A 57 15.27 9.22 -0.80
CA GLU A 57 14.59 9.20 -2.11
C GLU A 57 14.50 7.78 -2.68
N SER A 58 15.56 6.99 -2.53
CA SER A 58 15.60 5.59 -2.96
C SER A 58 14.65 4.70 -2.14
N ASP A 59 14.53 4.95 -0.84
CA ASP A 59 13.60 4.25 0.05
C ASP A 59 12.14 4.57 -0.26
N VAL A 60 11.79 5.84 -0.49
CA VAL A 60 10.44 6.23 -0.93
C VAL A 60 10.12 5.59 -2.28
N GLY A 61 11.07 5.62 -3.23
CA GLY A 61 10.91 4.96 -4.52
C GLY A 61 10.68 3.44 -4.41
N ARG A 62 11.35 2.78 -3.45
CA ARG A 62 11.09 1.36 -3.15
C ARG A 62 9.67 1.16 -2.60
N GLY A 63 9.22 2.03 -1.70
CA GLY A 63 7.85 2.01 -1.18
C GLY A 63 6.79 2.15 -2.27
N VAL A 64 6.99 3.07 -3.22
CA VAL A 64 6.10 3.25 -4.39
C VAL A 64 5.99 1.95 -5.19
N LYS A 65 7.11 1.28 -5.48
CA LYS A 65 7.12 0.00 -6.22
C LYS A 65 6.33 -1.11 -5.50
N VAL A 66 6.38 -1.15 -4.17
CA VAL A 66 5.60 -2.12 -3.39
C VAL A 66 4.10 -1.86 -3.55
N VAL A 67 3.68 -0.59 -3.49
CA VAL A 67 2.27 -0.22 -3.69
C VAL A 67 1.82 -0.49 -5.12
N GLU A 68 2.68 -0.23 -6.11
CA GLU A 68 2.42 -0.56 -7.52
C GLU A 68 2.22 -2.05 -7.73
N HIS A 69 3.06 -2.90 -7.13
CA HIS A 69 2.87 -4.34 -7.19
C HIS A 69 1.54 -4.77 -6.55
N ALA A 70 1.16 -4.17 -5.43
CA ALA A 70 -0.13 -4.43 -4.78
C ALA A 70 -1.33 -4.03 -5.65
N CYS A 71 -1.16 -3.13 -6.63
CA CYS A 71 -2.21 -2.82 -7.59
C CYS A 71 -2.51 -3.99 -8.54
N SER A 72 -1.60 -4.95 -8.71
CA SER A 72 -1.81 -6.16 -9.51
C SER A 72 -2.62 -7.25 -8.79
N VAL A 73 -3.08 -7.01 -7.55
CA VAL A 73 -3.85 -7.98 -6.75
C VAL A 73 -5.01 -8.64 -7.50
N PRO A 74 -5.84 -7.95 -8.32
CA PRO A 74 -6.94 -8.61 -9.02
C PRO A 74 -6.53 -9.82 -9.86
N ASP A 75 -5.37 -9.75 -10.52
CA ASP A 75 -4.83 -10.85 -11.32
C ASP A 75 -4.13 -11.90 -10.45
N LEU A 76 -3.41 -11.45 -9.41
CA LEU A 76 -2.61 -12.32 -8.53
C LEU A 76 -3.46 -13.28 -7.68
N ILE A 77 -4.74 -12.97 -7.44
CA ILE A 77 -5.63 -13.77 -6.58
C ILE A 77 -6.58 -14.66 -7.37
N LEU A 78 -6.45 -14.71 -8.71
CA LEU A 78 -7.28 -15.58 -9.53
C LEU A 78 -7.03 -17.05 -9.13
N GLY A 79 -8.12 -17.74 -8.83
CA GLY A 79 -8.11 -19.18 -8.59
C GLY A 79 -8.24 -19.97 -9.90
N GLU A 80 -8.18 -21.29 -9.78
CA GLU A 80 -8.31 -22.20 -10.92
C GLU A 80 -9.74 -22.75 -11.01
N THR A 81 -10.20 -23.02 -12.24
CA THR A 81 -11.47 -23.73 -12.48
C THR A 81 -11.27 -24.75 -13.59
N LEU A 82 -11.80 -25.97 -13.40
CA LEU A 82 -11.84 -26.97 -14.45
C LEU A 82 -12.99 -26.67 -15.41
N PRO A 83 -12.79 -26.73 -16.74
CA PRO A 83 -13.88 -26.67 -17.69
C PRO A 83 -14.80 -27.88 -17.47
N ARG A 84 -16.12 -27.63 -17.55
CA ARG A 84 -17.14 -28.68 -17.44
C ARG A 84 -17.17 -29.58 -18.66
#